data_AF-A0A917JM73-F1
#
_entry.id   AF-A0A917JM73-F1
#
_cell.length_a   1.000
_cell.length_b   1.000
_cell.length_c   1.000
_cell.angle_alpha   90.00
_cell.angle_beta   90.00
_cell.angle_gamma   90.00
#
_symmetry.space_group_name_H-M   'P 1'
#
loop_
_entity.id
_entity.type
_entity.pdbx_description
1 polymer ?
#
loop_
_entity_poly.entity_id
_entity_poly.type
_entity_poly.pdbx_seq_one_letter_code
_entity_poly.pdbx_strand_id
1 'polypeptide(L)'
;MKRFVVLICILLANVTFALDLELTQGVNAALPIGINEFKGSREAKEVFEVIKNDLRLSGQFRIIPPRSNATQVDLPITVWRGAGADSVLSGSVSEVGSNQFNVRFELFDAAAHGRLLLTKSYNVRSNDLRALAHHISDEVYEKLTGERGVFSTRIAYILVQHSGERRKFTLEVADVDGHNPQTLLMSTEPIMSPTWSPDGKQIAYVSFENKRAQIYTVQVETGKRRLITSFTGINGAPAWSPDGQEMAVVLSKDGSPNIFSVNLHTGRMKQLTFGKAIDTEPRYSPDGKYLLFTSGRGGSPQIYRLELASGKVNRVTYEGNYNARASYTPNEKYIVMLHREDQRFNIGVQHLDTGRVDTLTSSLMDESPSVSPNGRLVLYATKHQDKGVLAVVSIDGRIRMRLPSREGDVQEPAWSPYLG
;
A
#
# COMPACT_ATOMS: atom_id res chain seq x y z
N MET A 1 -21.29 41.69 -43.03
CA MET A 1 -20.13 41.16 -42.27
C MET A 1 -20.62 40.58 -40.94
N LYS A 2 -20.82 39.27 -40.84
CA LYS A 2 -21.16 38.58 -39.57
C LYS A 2 -19.89 37.91 -39.06
N ARG A 3 -19.38 38.36 -37.91
CA ARG A 3 -18.17 37.83 -37.27
C ARG A 3 -18.51 36.50 -36.60
N PHE A 4 -17.88 35.42 -37.05
CA PHE A 4 -17.85 34.14 -36.33
C PHE A 4 -16.84 34.27 -35.19
N VAL A 5 -17.30 34.10 -33.95
CA VAL A 5 -16.43 33.92 -32.78
C VAL A 5 -16.26 32.42 -32.61
N VAL A 6 -15.06 31.92 -32.88
CA VAL A 6 -14.66 30.54 -32.58
C VAL A 6 -14.20 30.51 -31.13
N LEU A 7 -14.98 29.83 -30.28
CA LEU A 7 -14.63 29.58 -28.89
C LEU A 7 -13.61 28.42 -28.86
N ILE A 8 -12.35 28.73 -28.56
CA ILE A 8 -11.30 27.73 -28.35
C ILE A 8 -11.48 27.16 -26.94
N CYS A 9 -12.03 25.95 -26.85
CA CYS A 9 -12.03 25.17 -25.62
C CYS A 9 -10.62 24.65 -25.35
N ILE A 10 -9.95 25.22 -24.35
CA ILE A 10 -8.71 24.68 -23.79
C ILE A 10 -9.08 23.47 -22.94
N LEU A 11 -8.83 22.26 -23.46
CA LEU A 11 -8.83 21.04 -22.65
C LEU A 11 -7.62 21.08 -21.71
N LEU A 12 -7.85 21.52 -20.47
CA LEU A 12 -6.92 21.24 -19.38
C LEU A 12 -6.99 19.74 -19.09
N ALA A 13 -5.88 19.04 -19.27
CA ALA A 13 -5.73 17.68 -18.75
C ALA A 13 -5.87 17.75 -17.23
N ASN A 14 -7.02 17.32 -16.71
CA ASN A 14 -7.20 17.16 -15.27
C ASN A 14 -6.30 16.03 -14.81
N VAL A 15 -5.25 16.34 -14.05
CA VAL A 15 -4.55 15.31 -13.28
C VAL A 15 -5.55 14.84 -12.21
N THR A 16 -6.05 13.63 -12.36
CA THR A 16 -6.97 13.00 -11.42
C THR A 16 -6.17 12.39 -10.28
N PHE A 17 -6.25 13.00 -9.10
CA PHE A 17 -5.78 12.42 -7.85
C PHE A 17 -7.00 11.94 -7.08
N ALA A 18 -6.99 10.70 -6.57
CA ALA A 18 -8.05 10.26 -5.66
C ALA A 18 -7.69 10.54 -4.20
N LEU A 19 -6.39 10.47 -3.88
CA LEU A 19 -5.85 10.63 -2.54
C LEU A 19 -4.62 11.54 -2.59
N ASP A 20 -4.48 12.44 -1.62
CA ASP A 20 -3.31 13.33 -1.50
C ASP A 20 -2.38 12.85 -0.38
N LEU A 21 -1.15 12.41 -0.67
CA LEU A 21 -0.22 11.95 0.36
C LEU A 21 0.44 13.12 1.11
N GLU A 22 0.25 13.17 2.42
CA GLU A 22 0.75 14.22 3.33
C GLU A 22 1.66 13.63 4.42
N LEU A 23 2.92 14.09 4.52
CA LEU A 23 3.80 13.77 5.65
C LEU A 23 3.40 14.58 6.89
N THR A 24 3.02 13.89 7.96
CA THR A 24 2.62 14.50 9.24
C THR A 24 3.70 14.44 10.31
N GLN A 25 4.63 13.49 10.21
CA GLN A 25 5.78 13.35 11.10
C GLN A 25 6.95 12.67 10.35
N GLY A 26 8.16 13.21 10.48
CA GLY A 26 9.39 12.68 9.88
C GLY A 26 10.49 12.37 10.90
N VAL A 27 11.69 11.97 10.43
CA VAL A 27 12.82 11.54 11.28
C VAL A 27 13.99 12.53 11.24
N ASN A 28 14.62 12.82 12.39
CA ASN A 28 15.78 13.72 12.50
C ASN A 28 17.08 13.16 11.86
N ALA A 29 17.15 11.85 11.60
CA ALA A 29 18.33 11.16 11.04
C ALA A 29 18.17 10.78 9.55
N ALA A 30 17.28 11.45 8.82
CA ALA A 30 17.04 11.18 7.41
C ALA A 30 18.28 11.51 6.54
N LEU A 31 18.55 10.65 5.56
CA LEU A 31 19.68 10.73 4.64
C LEU A 31 19.61 12.02 3.79
N PRO A 32 20.60 12.93 3.91
CA PRO A 32 20.65 14.16 3.14
C PRO A 32 20.89 13.89 1.64
N ILE A 33 19.95 14.26 0.79
CA ILE A 33 20.07 14.12 -0.67
C ILE A 33 19.76 15.42 -1.40
N GLY A 34 20.67 15.83 -2.29
CA GLY A 34 20.42 16.88 -3.27
C GLY A 34 19.87 16.25 -4.56
N ILE A 35 18.93 16.91 -5.22
CA ILE A 35 18.37 16.42 -6.49
C ILE A 35 18.44 17.58 -7.48
N ASN A 36 19.25 17.43 -8.52
CA ASN A 36 19.22 18.35 -9.65
C ASN A 36 17.89 18.19 -10.39
N GLU A 37 17.30 19.31 -10.81
CA GLU A 37 16.18 19.26 -11.76
C GLU A 37 16.60 18.46 -13.00
N PHE A 38 15.78 17.48 -13.38
CA PHE A 38 16.09 16.66 -14.55
C PHE A 38 16.07 17.55 -15.80
N LYS A 39 17.11 17.46 -16.62
CA LYS A 39 17.19 18.21 -17.88
C LYS A 39 16.13 17.72 -18.84
N GLY A 40 15.51 18.63 -19.58
CA GLY A 40 14.66 18.28 -20.71
C GLY A 40 13.37 19.07 -20.79
N SER A 41 12.39 18.46 -21.42
CA SER A 41 11.05 19.00 -21.67
C SER A 41 10.19 19.00 -20.39
N ARG A 42 8.88 19.23 -20.55
CA ARG A 42 7.91 19.22 -19.44
C ARG A 42 7.92 17.88 -18.67
N GLU A 43 8.11 16.78 -19.39
CA GLU A 43 8.20 15.41 -18.90
C GLU A 43 9.35 15.24 -17.89
N ALA A 44 10.46 15.97 -18.08
CA ALA A 44 11.59 15.95 -17.15
C ALA A 44 11.19 16.49 -15.77
N LYS A 45 10.37 17.56 -15.75
CA LYS A 45 9.86 18.14 -14.50
C LYS A 45 8.90 17.20 -13.78
N GLU A 46 8.08 16.47 -14.52
CA GLU A 46 7.19 15.44 -13.95
C GLU A 46 8.00 14.33 -13.28
N VAL A 47 8.97 13.74 -13.99
CA VAL A 47 9.85 12.69 -13.44
C VAL A 47 10.59 13.19 -12.19
N PHE A 48 11.13 14.41 -12.24
CA PHE A 48 11.81 15.03 -11.10
C PHE A 48 10.91 15.20 -9.88
N GLU A 49 9.71 15.76 -10.04
CA GLU A 49 8.80 15.99 -8.91
C GLU A 49 8.29 14.68 -8.31
N VAL A 50 8.06 13.64 -9.12
CA VAL A 50 7.71 12.30 -8.60
C VAL A 50 8.84 11.74 -7.75
N ILE A 51 10.08 11.71 -8.26
CA ILE A 51 11.22 11.17 -7.51
C ILE A 51 11.46 11.94 -6.20
N LYS A 52 11.40 13.27 -6.27
CA LYS A 52 11.55 14.14 -5.11
C LYS A 52 10.46 13.88 -4.06
N ASN A 53 9.21 13.67 -4.49
CA ASN A 53 8.10 13.36 -3.58
C ASN A 53 8.25 11.98 -2.96
N ASP A 54 8.56 10.95 -3.74
CA ASP A 54 8.80 9.59 -3.26
C ASP A 54 9.84 9.56 -2.14
N LEU A 55 11.03 10.10 -2.42
CA LEU A 55 12.13 10.10 -1.47
C LEU A 55 11.77 10.91 -0.21
N ARG A 56 11.12 12.08 -0.37
CA ARG A 56 10.66 12.89 0.77
C ARG A 56 9.62 12.17 1.63
N LEU A 57 8.61 11.57 1.00
CA LEU A 57 7.48 10.93 1.69
C LEU A 57 7.88 9.59 2.30
N SER A 58 8.94 8.95 1.82
CA SER A 58 9.53 7.77 2.49
C SER A 58 9.95 8.02 3.93
N GLY A 59 10.18 9.29 4.32
CA GLY A 59 10.68 9.70 5.64
C GLY A 59 12.14 9.31 5.92
N GLN A 60 12.78 8.57 5.01
CA GLN A 60 14.19 8.17 5.09
C GLN A 60 15.13 9.21 4.49
N PHE A 61 14.64 10.11 3.65
CA PHE A 61 15.45 11.13 3.00
C PHE A 61 15.05 12.55 3.41
N ARG A 62 16.07 13.39 3.56
CA ARG A 62 15.91 14.84 3.70
C ARG A 62 16.35 15.50 2.41
N ILE A 63 15.40 16.05 1.67
CA ILE A 63 15.69 16.78 0.43
C ILE A 63 16.38 18.10 0.78
N ILE A 64 17.62 18.26 0.33
CA ILE A 64 18.42 19.46 0.58
C ILE A 64 18.03 20.53 -0.44
N PRO A 65 17.62 21.74 -0.01
CA PRO A 65 17.42 22.85 -0.92
C PRO A 65 18.78 23.40 -1.41
N PRO A 66 18.89 23.87 -2.65
CA PRO A 66 20.10 24.52 -3.11
C PRO A 66 20.31 25.84 -2.36
N ARG A 67 21.58 26.24 -2.18
CA ARG A 67 21.93 27.53 -1.56
C ARG A 67 21.74 28.75 -2.47
N SER A 68 21.34 28.55 -3.73
CA SER A 68 21.23 29.60 -4.75
C SER A 68 19.81 29.69 -5.31
N ASN A 69 19.37 30.91 -5.63
CA ASN A 69 18.13 31.20 -6.36
C ASN A 69 18.24 30.89 -7.88
N ALA A 70 19.38 30.38 -8.35
CA ALA A 70 19.57 29.96 -9.74
C ALA A 70 18.80 28.67 -10.07
N THR A 71 18.53 28.44 -11.36
CA THR A 71 17.95 27.19 -11.87
C THR A 71 18.71 25.98 -11.31
N GLN A 72 17.99 25.02 -10.70
CA GLN A 72 18.58 23.85 -10.03
C GLN A 72 19.05 22.76 -11.00
N VAL A 73 19.28 23.13 -12.25
CA VAL A 73 19.72 22.25 -13.33
C VAL A 73 21.24 22.24 -13.32
N ASP A 74 21.85 21.06 -13.35
CA ASP A 74 23.31 20.90 -13.48
C ASP A 74 24.17 21.54 -12.39
N LEU A 75 23.64 21.70 -11.17
CA LEU A 75 24.47 22.21 -10.09
C LEU A 75 25.61 21.21 -9.80
N PRO A 76 26.87 21.69 -9.71
CA PRO A 76 28.01 20.84 -9.40
C PRO A 76 27.82 20.13 -8.05
N ILE A 77 28.33 18.90 -7.93
CA ILE A 77 28.28 18.11 -6.69
C ILE A 77 28.85 18.89 -5.50
N THR A 78 29.86 19.74 -5.73
CA THR A 78 30.47 20.59 -4.70
C THR A 78 29.50 21.61 -4.10
N VAL A 79 28.55 22.11 -4.88
CA VAL A 79 27.49 23.03 -4.41
C VAL A 79 26.54 22.30 -3.48
N TRP A 80 26.09 21.12 -3.88
CA TRP A 80 25.21 20.27 -3.07
C TRP A 80 25.87 19.78 -1.78
N ARG A 81 27.13 19.32 -1.87
CA ARG A 81 27.93 18.95 -0.70
C ARG A 81 28.09 20.13 0.24
N GLY A 82 28.37 21.31 -0.31
CA GLY A 82 28.44 22.55 0.46
C GLY A 82 27.14 22.84 1.21
N ALA A 83 25.98 22.57 0.59
CA ALA A 83 24.65 22.69 1.19
C ALA A 83 24.31 21.59 2.22
N GLY A 84 25.16 20.56 2.37
CA GLY A 84 25.00 19.48 3.33
C GLY A 84 24.31 18.23 2.79
N ALA A 85 24.33 18.02 1.47
CA ALA A 85 23.91 16.76 0.87
C ALA A 85 25.05 15.73 0.90
N ASP A 86 24.73 14.49 1.29
CA ASP A 86 25.66 13.35 1.28
C ASP A 86 25.60 12.59 -0.04
N SER A 87 24.46 12.67 -0.74
CA SER A 87 24.27 12.13 -2.09
C SER A 87 23.63 13.14 -3.03
N VAL A 88 23.88 13.02 -4.33
CA VAL A 88 23.30 13.87 -5.36
C VAL A 88 22.73 13.02 -6.48
N LEU A 89 21.44 13.19 -6.78
CA LEU A 89 20.77 12.62 -7.94
C LEU A 89 20.69 13.65 -9.06
N SER A 90 21.04 13.24 -10.28
CA SER A 90 20.90 14.05 -11.49
C SER A 90 20.32 13.20 -12.61
N GLY A 91 19.67 13.83 -13.59
CA GLY A 91 19.13 13.10 -14.72
C GLY A 91 18.71 13.98 -15.89
N SER A 92 18.29 13.32 -16.95
CA SER A 92 17.80 13.94 -18.17
C SER A 92 16.69 13.10 -18.79
N VAL A 93 15.71 13.78 -19.38
CA VAL A 93 14.66 13.19 -20.20
C VAL A 93 14.73 13.83 -21.59
N SER A 94 14.94 13.01 -22.61
CA SER A 94 15.01 13.45 -24.00
C SER A 94 14.04 12.66 -24.86
N GLU A 95 13.26 13.34 -25.70
CA GLU A 95 12.42 12.68 -26.70
C GLU A 95 13.31 12.03 -27.78
N VAL A 96 13.08 10.74 -28.04
CA VAL A 96 13.85 9.94 -29.01
C VAL A 96 13.00 9.45 -30.18
N GLY A 97 11.70 9.73 -30.16
CA GLY A 97 10.74 9.42 -31.20
C GLY A 97 9.34 9.87 -30.78
N SER A 98 8.36 9.73 -31.66
CA SER A 98 6.98 10.14 -31.35
C SER A 98 6.48 9.40 -30.11
N ASN A 99 6.22 10.17 -29.04
CA ASN A 99 5.75 9.67 -27.75
C ASN A 99 6.72 8.69 -27.04
N GLN A 100 8.01 8.74 -27.36
CA GLN A 100 9.06 7.89 -26.78
C GLN A 100 10.17 8.76 -26.19
N PHE A 101 10.55 8.45 -24.95
CA PHE A 101 11.51 9.21 -24.16
C PHE A 101 12.63 8.31 -23.70
N ASN A 102 13.87 8.81 -23.80
CA ASN A 102 15.00 8.27 -23.06
C ASN A 102 15.13 9.03 -21.75
N VAL A 103 15.11 8.30 -20.63
CA VAL A 103 15.36 8.84 -19.30
C VAL A 103 16.67 8.27 -18.80
N ARG A 104 17.65 9.13 -18.53
CA ARG A 104 18.95 8.78 -17.94
C ARG A 104 19.09 9.42 -16.58
N PHE A 105 19.62 8.70 -15.60
CA PHE A 105 19.94 9.27 -14.30
C PHE A 105 21.27 8.75 -13.75
N GLU A 106 21.85 9.53 -12.85
CA GLU A 106 23.12 9.30 -12.20
C GLU A 106 23.01 9.70 -10.73
N LEU A 107 23.43 8.79 -9.84
CA LEU A 107 23.49 9.01 -8.41
C LEU A 107 24.96 9.04 -7.98
N PHE A 108 25.33 10.09 -7.24
CA PHE A 108 26.68 10.32 -6.76
C PHE A 108 26.74 10.36 -5.25
N ASP A 109 27.85 9.86 -4.70
CA ASP A 109 28.26 10.07 -3.30
C ASP A 109 28.97 11.42 -3.20
N ALA A 110 28.26 12.42 -2.70
CA ALA A 110 28.80 13.77 -2.56
C ALA A 110 29.83 13.84 -1.43
N ALA A 111 29.65 13.07 -0.35
CA ALA A 111 30.59 13.00 0.77
C ALA A 111 31.94 12.41 0.32
N ALA A 112 31.93 11.40 -0.55
CA ALA A 112 33.11 10.76 -1.13
C ALA A 112 33.56 11.39 -2.45
N HIS A 113 33.66 12.72 -2.50
CA HIS A 113 34.23 13.48 -3.64
C HIS A 113 33.52 13.25 -4.99
N GLY A 114 32.22 12.94 -4.98
CA GLY A 114 31.43 12.77 -6.20
C GLY A 114 31.63 11.42 -6.87
N ARG A 115 31.97 10.36 -6.12
CA ARG A 115 32.03 9.00 -6.65
C ARG A 115 30.66 8.60 -7.22
N LEU A 116 30.64 8.11 -8.47
CA LEU A 116 29.43 7.56 -9.08
C LEU A 116 28.99 6.28 -8.36
N LEU A 117 27.75 6.26 -7.87
CA LEU A 117 27.15 5.11 -7.19
C LEU A 117 26.28 4.27 -8.13
N LEU A 118 25.51 4.93 -9.00
CA LEU A 118 24.55 4.29 -9.90
C LEU A 118 24.37 5.16 -11.15
N THR A 119 24.30 4.54 -12.33
CA THR A 119 23.90 5.18 -13.58
C THR A 119 23.08 4.21 -14.41
N LYS A 120 21.94 4.66 -14.92
CA LYS A 120 21.07 3.86 -15.80
C LYS A 120 20.34 4.74 -16.82
N SER A 121 19.81 4.08 -17.85
CA SER A 121 19.02 4.70 -18.90
C SER A 121 17.89 3.77 -19.35
N TYR A 122 16.72 4.34 -19.59
CA TYR A 122 15.50 3.62 -19.96
C TYR A 122 14.83 4.30 -21.15
N ASN A 123 14.24 3.50 -22.04
CA ASN A 123 13.37 3.98 -23.11
C ASN A 123 11.94 3.64 -22.76
N VAL A 124 11.08 4.64 -22.62
CA VAL A 124 9.68 4.49 -22.21
C VAL A 124 8.76 5.36 -23.05
N ARG A 125 7.46 5.07 -23.01
CA ARG A 125 6.44 5.94 -23.60
C ARG A 125 6.04 7.02 -22.60
N SER A 126 5.38 8.09 -23.08
CA SER A 126 4.91 9.16 -22.20
C SER A 126 4.06 8.65 -21.02
N ASN A 127 3.14 7.71 -21.29
CA ASN A 127 2.26 7.14 -20.26
C ASN A 127 2.99 6.34 -19.17
N ASP A 128 4.23 5.92 -19.41
CA ASP A 128 5.02 5.11 -18.48
C ASP A 128 6.05 5.95 -17.70
N LEU A 129 6.17 7.26 -17.99
CA LEU A 129 7.17 8.14 -17.37
C LEU A 129 7.03 8.19 -15.85
N ARG A 130 5.80 8.28 -15.36
CA ARG A 130 5.52 8.31 -13.92
C ARG A 130 5.86 6.99 -13.24
N ALA A 131 5.47 5.86 -13.83
CA ALA A 131 5.83 4.53 -13.33
C ALA A 131 7.36 4.34 -13.30
N LEU A 132 8.05 4.83 -14.33
CA LEU A 132 9.51 4.85 -14.36
C LEU A 132 10.10 5.76 -13.28
N ALA A 133 9.51 6.93 -13.01
CA ALA A 133 9.99 7.82 -11.97
C ALA A 133 9.94 7.13 -10.59
N HIS A 134 8.85 6.44 -10.27
CA HIS A 134 8.77 5.59 -9.07
C HIS A 134 9.83 4.48 -9.06
N HIS A 135 10.07 3.83 -10.21
CA HIS A 135 11.11 2.81 -10.31
C HIS A 135 12.51 3.38 -10.06
N ILE A 136 12.82 4.57 -10.58
CA ILE A 136 14.08 5.28 -10.31
C ILE A 136 14.19 5.58 -8.80
N SER A 137 13.10 6.03 -8.16
CA SER A 137 13.06 6.22 -6.71
C SER A 137 13.38 4.93 -5.95
N ASP A 138 12.84 3.79 -6.39
CA ASP A 138 13.10 2.48 -5.78
C ASP A 138 14.58 2.10 -5.87
N GLU A 139 15.22 2.35 -7.01
CA GLU A 139 16.64 2.06 -7.21
C GLU A 139 17.56 2.98 -6.41
N VAL A 140 17.22 4.27 -6.33
CA VAL A 140 17.96 5.24 -5.51
C VAL A 140 17.82 4.88 -4.02
N TYR A 141 16.60 4.55 -3.59
CA TYR A 141 16.32 4.13 -2.22
C TYR A 141 17.09 2.85 -1.87
N GLU A 142 17.05 1.83 -2.72
CA GLU A 142 17.77 0.57 -2.49
C GLU A 142 19.29 0.78 -2.49
N LYS A 143 19.80 1.61 -3.40
CA LYS A 143 21.24 1.88 -3.46
C LYS A 143 21.77 2.55 -2.19
N LEU A 144 20.99 3.43 -1.57
CA LEU A 144 21.42 4.22 -0.42
C LEU A 144 21.06 3.57 0.93
N THR A 145 20.02 2.73 0.98
CA THR A 145 19.54 2.09 2.22
C THR A 145 19.87 0.61 2.32
N GLY A 146 20.14 -0.06 1.19
CA GLY A 146 20.27 -1.51 1.09
C GLY A 146 18.93 -2.26 1.12
N GLU A 147 17.80 -1.54 1.07
CA GLU A 147 16.46 -2.12 1.12
C GLU A 147 15.66 -1.75 -0.11
N ARG A 148 14.88 -2.69 -0.65
CA ARG A 148 14.03 -2.40 -1.80
C ARG A 148 12.96 -1.36 -1.44
N GLY A 149 12.88 -0.29 -2.24
CA GLY A 149 11.83 0.73 -2.14
C GLY A 149 10.44 0.17 -2.44
N VAL A 150 9.38 0.95 -2.16
CA VAL A 150 7.98 0.54 -2.41
C VAL A 150 7.22 1.55 -3.29
N PHE A 151 7.93 2.43 -3.99
CA PHE A 151 7.31 3.51 -4.76
C PHE A 151 6.59 2.99 -6.00
N SER A 152 7.07 1.91 -6.62
CA SER A 152 6.38 1.25 -7.74
C SER A 152 5.22 0.33 -7.33
N THR A 153 4.82 0.33 -6.05
CA THR A 153 3.67 -0.46 -5.57
C THR A 153 2.35 0.31 -5.72
N ARG A 154 1.24 -0.39 -5.50
CA ARG A 154 -0.11 0.18 -5.54
C ARG A 154 -0.84 -0.08 -4.24
N ILE A 155 -1.92 0.68 -4.04
CA ILE A 155 -2.86 0.47 -2.95
C ILE A 155 -4.24 0.20 -3.53
N ALA A 156 -4.96 -0.73 -2.92
CA ALA A 156 -6.39 -0.92 -3.14
C ALA A 156 -7.15 -0.41 -1.92
N TYR A 157 -8.33 0.17 -2.13
CA TYR A 157 -9.16 0.66 -1.04
C TYR A 157 -10.63 0.75 -1.47
N ILE A 158 -11.52 0.83 -0.49
CA ILE A 158 -12.94 1.04 -0.72
C ILE A 158 -13.26 2.52 -0.54
N LEU A 159 -13.68 3.18 -1.62
CA LEU A 159 -14.23 4.53 -1.60
C LEU A 159 -15.75 4.45 -1.34
N VAL A 160 -16.23 5.22 -0.35
CA VAL A 160 -17.63 5.31 0.03
C VAL A 160 -18.14 6.72 -0.23
N GLN A 161 -18.97 6.86 -1.26
CA GLN A 161 -19.61 8.14 -1.60
C GLN A 161 -21.04 8.16 -1.05
N HIS A 162 -21.41 9.29 -0.44
CA HIS A 162 -22.72 9.52 0.15
C HIS A 162 -23.53 10.49 -0.71
N SER A 163 -24.79 10.12 -1.02
CA SER A 163 -25.76 10.97 -1.73
C SER A 163 -27.10 10.89 -1.00
N GLY A 164 -27.27 11.74 0.01
CA GLY A 164 -28.36 11.61 0.98
C GLY A 164 -28.19 10.32 1.79
N GLU A 165 -29.25 9.51 1.89
CA GLU A 165 -29.19 8.20 2.56
C GLU A 165 -28.55 7.09 1.71
N ARG A 166 -28.36 7.34 0.40
CA ARG A 166 -27.77 6.36 -0.51
C ARG A 166 -26.25 6.36 -0.38
N ARG A 167 -25.68 5.16 -0.33
CA ARG A 167 -24.24 4.93 -0.37
C ARG A 167 -23.86 4.23 -1.65
N LYS A 168 -22.67 4.55 -2.14
CA LYS A 168 -22.03 3.91 -3.27
C LYS A 168 -20.62 3.50 -2.85
N PHE A 169 -20.30 2.24 -3.06
CA PHE A 169 -19.03 1.63 -2.70
C PHE A 169 -18.24 1.32 -3.98
N THR A 170 -17.00 1.77 -4.04
CA THR A 170 -16.14 1.59 -5.20
C THR A 170 -14.83 0.95 -4.77
N LEU A 171 -14.42 -0.15 -5.41
CA LEU A 171 -13.08 -0.71 -5.23
C LEU A 171 -12.15 0.02 -6.19
N GLU A 172 -11.26 0.81 -5.63
CA GLU A 172 -10.26 1.59 -6.35
C GLU A 172 -8.88 0.95 -6.20
N VAL A 173 -8.05 1.10 -7.22
CA VAL A 173 -6.61 0.82 -7.19
C VAL A 173 -5.88 2.08 -7.64
N ALA A 174 -4.91 2.54 -6.85
CA ALA A 174 -4.09 3.70 -7.18
C ALA A 174 -2.61 3.37 -6.98
N ASP A 175 -1.72 4.19 -7.54
CA ASP A 175 -0.31 4.22 -7.14
C ASP A 175 -0.22 4.46 -5.62
N VAL A 176 0.89 4.05 -5.00
CA VAL A 176 1.05 4.12 -3.54
C VAL A 176 0.88 5.54 -2.96
N ASP A 177 1.10 6.57 -3.76
CA ASP A 177 0.95 7.97 -3.40
C ASP A 177 -0.43 8.56 -3.79
N GLY A 178 -1.37 7.73 -4.25
CA GLY A 178 -2.76 8.11 -4.53
C GLY A 178 -3.09 8.55 -5.96
N HIS A 179 -2.10 8.56 -6.86
CA HIS A 179 -2.29 8.91 -8.27
C HIS A 179 -2.79 7.73 -9.11
N ASN A 180 -3.19 8.03 -10.34
CA ASN A 180 -3.66 7.05 -11.33
C ASN A 180 -4.74 6.10 -10.77
N PRO A 181 -5.79 6.62 -10.10
CA PRO A 181 -6.85 5.77 -9.59
C PRO A 181 -7.58 5.05 -10.73
N GLN A 182 -7.83 3.76 -10.53
CA GLN A 182 -8.55 2.87 -11.43
C GLN A 182 -9.70 2.20 -10.68
N THR A 183 -10.92 2.50 -11.12
CA THR A 183 -12.12 1.84 -10.61
C THR A 183 -12.19 0.42 -11.15
N LEU A 184 -12.08 -0.58 -10.26
CA LEU A 184 -12.25 -1.98 -10.64
C LEU A 184 -13.70 -2.44 -10.62
N LEU A 185 -14.50 -1.92 -9.67
CA LEU A 185 -15.93 -2.16 -9.61
C LEU A 185 -16.66 -1.11 -8.76
N MET A 186 -17.95 -0.96 -9.03
CA MET A 186 -18.85 -0.07 -8.32
C MET A 186 -20.08 -0.85 -7.87
N SER A 187 -20.55 -0.59 -6.66
CA SER A 187 -21.72 -1.25 -6.08
C SER A 187 -22.56 -0.29 -5.26
N THR A 188 -23.87 -0.51 -5.24
CA THR A 188 -24.80 0.14 -4.31
C THR A 188 -24.89 -0.60 -2.98
N GLU A 189 -24.30 -1.79 -2.91
CA GLU A 189 -24.19 -2.60 -1.69
C GLU A 189 -22.75 -2.60 -1.18
N PRO A 190 -22.53 -2.85 0.12
CA PRO A 190 -21.19 -2.93 0.66
C PRO A 190 -20.29 -3.92 -0.08
N ILE A 191 -19.03 -3.55 -0.20
CA ILE A 191 -17.91 -4.40 -0.56
C ILE A 191 -16.82 -4.17 0.49
N MET A 192 -16.09 -5.23 0.85
CA MET A 192 -15.14 -5.14 1.96
C MET A 192 -13.98 -6.13 1.85
N SER A 193 -12.98 -5.91 2.69
CA SER A 193 -11.81 -6.78 2.88
C SER A 193 -11.08 -7.13 1.56
N PRO A 194 -10.67 -6.13 0.75
CA PRO A 194 -9.86 -6.41 -0.42
C PRO A 194 -8.50 -7.00 -0.01
N THR A 195 -8.00 -7.97 -0.76
CA THR A 195 -6.64 -8.50 -0.59
C THR A 195 -6.02 -8.86 -1.93
N TRP A 196 -4.78 -8.44 -2.14
CA TRP A 196 -4.02 -8.71 -3.35
C TRP A 196 -3.58 -10.16 -3.44
N SER A 197 -3.64 -10.73 -4.64
CA SER A 197 -2.92 -11.96 -4.95
C SER A 197 -1.40 -11.71 -4.85
N PRO A 198 -0.58 -12.74 -4.55
CA PRO A 198 0.87 -12.58 -4.39
C PRO A 198 1.58 -12.05 -5.64
N ASP A 199 1.01 -12.27 -6.83
CA ASP A 199 1.50 -11.77 -8.11
C ASP A 199 0.99 -10.37 -8.47
N GLY A 200 0.14 -9.77 -7.63
CA GLY A 200 -0.44 -8.44 -7.84
C GLY A 200 -1.47 -8.35 -8.97
N LYS A 201 -1.89 -9.46 -9.59
CA LYS A 201 -2.79 -9.43 -10.77
C LYS A 201 -4.28 -9.47 -10.43
N GLN A 202 -4.62 -9.88 -9.21
CA GLN A 202 -6.00 -10.05 -8.77
C GLN A 202 -6.20 -9.47 -7.38
N ILE A 203 -7.44 -9.07 -7.11
CA ILE A 203 -7.91 -8.71 -5.77
C ILE A 203 -9.05 -9.64 -5.40
N ALA A 204 -8.98 -10.28 -4.24
CA ALA A 204 -10.11 -10.96 -3.63
C ALA A 204 -10.85 -9.99 -2.71
N TYR A 205 -12.18 -10.08 -2.66
CA TYR A 205 -13.00 -9.19 -1.84
C TYR A 205 -14.35 -9.84 -1.51
N VAL A 206 -15.03 -9.31 -0.50
CA VAL A 206 -16.40 -9.70 -0.15
C VAL A 206 -17.37 -8.75 -0.82
N SER A 207 -18.42 -9.28 -1.44
CA SER A 207 -19.54 -8.53 -2.03
C SER A 207 -20.86 -8.88 -1.37
N PHE A 208 -21.71 -7.85 -1.22
CA PHE A 208 -23.10 -7.97 -0.77
C PHE A 208 -24.12 -7.62 -1.87
N GLU A 209 -23.70 -7.49 -3.15
CA GLU A 209 -24.56 -7.10 -4.29
C GLU A 209 -25.85 -7.94 -4.40
N ASN A 210 -25.77 -9.23 -4.08
CA ASN A 210 -26.92 -10.14 -4.12
C ASN A 210 -27.63 -10.29 -2.76
N LYS A 211 -27.51 -9.28 -1.88
CA LYS A 211 -28.11 -9.24 -0.52
C LYS A 211 -27.66 -10.39 0.38
N ARG A 212 -26.50 -10.97 0.08
CA ARG A 212 -25.80 -11.98 0.87
C ARG A 212 -24.29 -11.82 0.69
N ALA A 213 -23.51 -12.21 1.68
CA ALA A 213 -22.05 -12.19 1.60
C ALA A 213 -21.54 -13.25 0.62
N GLN A 214 -20.72 -12.84 -0.33
CA GLN A 214 -20.06 -13.71 -1.31
C GLN A 214 -18.61 -13.28 -1.49
N ILE A 215 -17.71 -14.23 -1.74
CA ILE A 215 -16.31 -13.92 -2.01
C ILE A 215 -16.08 -13.99 -3.52
N TYR A 216 -15.49 -12.93 -4.07
CA TYR A 216 -15.09 -12.83 -5.48
C TYR A 216 -13.59 -12.56 -5.60
N THR A 217 -13.01 -12.93 -6.74
CA THR A 217 -11.79 -12.28 -7.25
C THR A 217 -12.12 -11.38 -8.43
N VAL A 218 -11.35 -10.30 -8.60
CA VAL A 218 -11.36 -9.43 -9.77
C VAL A 218 -9.94 -9.29 -10.32
N GLN A 219 -9.79 -9.39 -11.63
CA GLN A 219 -8.51 -9.11 -12.31
C GLN A 219 -8.29 -7.60 -12.41
N VAL A 220 -7.10 -7.14 -12.04
CA VAL A 220 -6.77 -5.71 -12.00
C VAL A 220 -6.74 -5.10 -13.40
N GLU A 221 -6.19 -5.82 -14.39
CA GLU A 221 -6.05 -5.31 -15.76
C GLU A 221 -7.37 -5.30 -16.54
N THR A 222 -8.25 -6.28 -16.30
CA THR A 222 -9.41 -6.53 -17.16
C THR A 222 -10.75 -6.27 -16.47
N GLY A 223 -10.77 -6.11 -15.15
CA GLY A 223 -12.00 -6.07 -14.36
C GLY A 223 -12.77 -7.40 -14.33
N LYS A 224 -12.23 -8.49 -14.90
CA LYS A 224 -12.93 -9.78 -14.96
C LYS A 224 -13.11 -10.36 -13.56
N ARG A 225 -14.37 -10.64 -13.20
CA ARG A 225 -14.77 -11.18 -11.90
C ARG A 225 -14.92 -12.71 -11.93
N ARG A 226 -14.57 -13.37 -10.83
CA ARG A 226 -14.80 -14.81 -10.60
C ARG A 226 -15.37 -15.01 -9.20
N LEU A 227 -16.49 -15.72 -9.10
CA LEU A 227 -17.06 -16.13 -7.81
C LEU A 227 -16.20 -17.25 -7.20
N ILE A 228 -15.88 -17.13 -5.91
CA ILE A 228 -15.11 -18.14 -5.15
C ILE A 228 -16.04 -18.91 -4.20
N THR A 229 -16.82 -18.22 -3.36
CA THR A 229 -17.80 -18.87 -2.46
C THR A 229 -19.09 -18.06 -2.31
N SER A 230 -20.19 -18.77 -2.06
CA SER A 230 -21.52 -18.18 -1.85
C SER A 230 -22.45 -19.05 -0.99
N PHE A 231 -21.93 -19.58 0.11
CA PHE A 231 -22.72 -20.40 1.03
C PHE A 231 -23.73 -19.55 1.82
N THR A 232 -24.73 -20.19 2.43
CA THR A 232 -25.61 -19.50 3.38
C THR A 232 -24.81 -19.04 4.61
N GLY A 233 -25.10 -17.84 5.10
CA GLY A 233 -24.38 -17.23 6.24
C GLY A 233 -23.19 -16.39 5.82
N ILE A 234 -22.16 -16.35 6.67
CA ILE A 234 -20.94 -15.57 6.46
C ILE A 234 -20.10 -16.24 5.38
N ASN A 235 -19.67 -15.44 4.40
CA ASN A 235 -18.57 -15.73 3.49
C ASN A 235 -17.67 -14.48 3.55
N GLY A 236 -16.51 -14.57 4.21
CA GLY A 236 -15.72 -13.38 4.48
C GLY A 236 -14.23 -13.61 4.61
N ALA A 237 -13.53 -12.49 4.81
CA ALA A 237 -12.10 -12.40 5.09
C ALA A 237 -11.22 -13.32 4.22
N PRO A 238 -11.25 -13.14 2.88
CA PRO A 238 -10.38 -13.91 2.00
C PRO A 238 -8.90 -13.59 2.29
N ALA A 239 -8.04 -14.58 2.17
CA ALA A 239 -6.58 -14.41 2.21
C ALA A 239 -5.88 -15.40 1.29
N TRP A 240 -5.00 -14.90 0.44
CA TRP A 240 -4.23 -15.70 -0.50
C TRP A 240 -3.12 -16.48 0.19
N SER A 241 -2.91 -17.73 -0.22
CA SER A 241 -1.65 -18.43 0.08
C SER A 241 -0.49 -17.74 -0.64
N PRO A 242 0.75 -17.80 -0.11
CA PRO A 242 1.91 -17.12 -0.72
C PRO A 242 2.22 -17.59 -2.15
N ASP A 243 1.87 -18.83 -2.48
CA ASP A 243 2.02 -19.40 -3.82
C ASP A 243 0.83 -19.09 -4.77
N GLY A 244 -0.22 -18.43 -4.28
CA GLY A 244 -1.40 -18.06 -5.03
C GLY A 244 -2.32 -19.21 -5.45
N GLN A 245 -2.08 -20.44 -4.99
CA GLN A 245 -2.87 -21.62 -5.38
C GLN A 245 -4.12 -21.83 -4.54
N GLU A 246 -4.11 -21.36 -3.30
CA GLU A 246 -5.20 -21.50 -2.35
C GLU A 246 -5.66 -20.15 -1.80
N MET A 247 -6.88 -20.12 -1.28
CA MET A 247 -7.43 -19.00 -0.54
C MET A 247 -8.02 -19.49 0.76
N ALA A 248 -7.54 -18.97 1.89
CA ALA A 248 -8.23 -19.10 3.15
C ALA A 248 -9.48 -18.20 3.13
N VAL A 249 -10.60 -18.72 3.58
CA VAL A 249 -11.89 -18.02 3.65
C VAL A 249 -12.59 -18.36 4.96
N VAL A 250 -13.43 -17.45 5.45
CA VAL A 250 -14.24 -17.65 6.65
C VAL A 250 -15.66 -17.98 6.25
N LEU A 251 -16.15 -19.14 6.69
CA LEU A 251 -17.50 -19.60 6.40
C LEU A 251 -18.23 -19.95 7.70
N SER A 252 -19.50 -19.53 7.81
CA SER A 252 -20.40 -19.97 8.89
C SER A 252 -21.41 -21.05 8.44
N LYS A 253 -21.10 -21.75 7.34
CA LYS A 253 -22.02 -22.72 6.71
C LYS A 253 -22.37 -23.92 7.60
N ASP A 254 -21.51 -24.22 8.58
CA ASP A 254 -21.63 -25.34 9.52
C ASP A 254 -21.92 -24.86 10.96
N GLY A 255 -22.43 -23.62 11.13
CA GLY A 255 -22.75 -23.02 12.42
C GLY A 255 -21.87 -21.81 12.73
N SER A 256 -20.89 -21.96 13.62
CA SER A 256 -19.95 -20.87 13.95
C SER A 256 -18.97 -20.59 12.79
N PRO A 257 -18.52 -19.34 12.61
CA PRO A 257 -17.49 -19.00 11.63
C PRO A 257 -16.20 -19.79 11.87
N ASN A 258 -15.81 -20.57 10.86
CA ASN A 258 -14.55 -21.32 10.83
C ASN A 258 -13.79 -21.00 9.55
N ILE A 259 -12.50 -21.31 9.54
CA ILE A 259 -11.61 -21.05 8.40
C ILE A 259 -11.54 -22.30 7.53
N PHE A 260 -11.61 -22.09 6.22
CA PHE A 260 -11.48 -23.12 5.18
C PHE A 260 -10.43 -22.67 4.17
N SER A 261 -9.66 -23.59 3.59
CA SER A 261 -8.91 -23.33 2.37
C SER A 261 -9.73 -23.75 1.15
N VAL A 262 -9.62 -22.96 0.09
CA VAL A 262 -10.22 -23.21 -1.23
C VAL A 262 -9.10 -23.26 -2.26
N ASN A 263 -8.94 -24.40 -2.93
CA ASN A 263 -8.03 -24.52 -4.05
C ASN A 263 -8.61 -23.76 -5.25
N LEU A 264 -7.88 -22.77 -5.75
CA LEU A 264 -8.39 -21.82 -6.74
C LEU A 264 -8.46 -22.38 -8.16
N HIS A 265 -7.87 -23.54 -8.42
CA HIS A 265 -7.96 -24.22 -9.71
C HIS A 265 -9.13 -25.21 -9.74
N THR A 266 -9.26 -26.03 -8.69
CA THR A 266 -10.23 -27.13 -8.62
C THR A 266 -11.53 -26.76 -7.91
N GLY A 267 -11.55 -25.67 -7.14
CA GLY A 267 -12.65 -25.32 -6.24
C GLY A 267 -12.77 -26.23 -5.01
N ARG A 268 -11.86 -27.19 -4.83
CA ARG A 268 -11.88 -28.10 -3.68
C ARG A 268 -11.67 -27.33 -2.39
N MET A 269 -12.48 -27.64 -1.38
CA MET A 269 -12.45 -27.00 -0.08
C MET A 269 -11.97 -27.94 1.02
N LYS A 270 -11.20 -27.42 1.98
CA LYS A 270 -10.77 -28.12 3.20
C LYS A 270 -11.00 -27.22 4.41
N GLN A 271 -11.61 -27.75 5.47
CA GLN A 271 -11.74 -27.03 6.74
C GLN A 271 -10.39 -27.02 7.48
N LEU A 272 -9.99 -25.86 7.99
CA LEU A 272 -8.72 -25.63 8.68
C LEU A 272 -8.88 -25.45 10.19
N THR A 273 -9.97 -24.80 10.63
CA THR A 273 -10.27 -24.66 12.06
C THR A 273 -11.60 -25.30 12.44
N PHE A 274 -11.70 -25.67 13.70
CA PHE A 274 -12.81 -26.44 14.25
C PHE A 274 -13.22 -25.87 15.60
N GLY A 275 -14.52 -25.88 15.88
CA GLY A 275 -15.08 -25.49 17.16
C GLY A 275 -16.24 -24.51 17.04
N LYS A 276 -16.67 -24.00 18.21
CA LYS A 276 -17.81 -23.08 18.34
C LYS A 276 -17.40 -21.62 18.45
N ALA A 277 -16.12 -21.33 18.71
CA ALA A 277 -15.61 -19.97 18.71
C ALA A 277 -15.68 -19.37 17.30
N ILE A 278 -15.72 -18.04 17.23
CA ILE A 278 -15.52 -17.33 15.96
C ILE A 278 -14.04 -17.37 15.65
N ASP A 279 -13.67 -18.00 14.53
CA ASP A 279 -12.34 -17.93 13.92
C ASP A 279 -12.44 -17.15 12.60
N THR A 280 -11.70 -16.05 12.48
CA THR A 280 -11.83 -15.12 11.35
C THR A 280 -10.51 -14.43 11.02
N GLU A 281 -10.51 -13.61 9.96
CA GLU A 281 -9.38 -12.77 9.53
C GLU A 281 -8.08 -13.56 9.34
N PRO A 282 -8.10 -14.67 8.56
CA PRO A 282 -6.92 -15.47 8.32
C PRO A 282 -5.86 -14.70 7.54
N ARG A 283 -4.57 -14.94 7.81
CA ARG A 283 -3.43 -14.47 7.01
C ARG A 283 -2.32 -15.51 7.02
N TYR A 284 -1.85 -15.91 5.84
CA TYR A 284 -0.74 -16.85 5.72
C TYR A 284 0.57 -16.21 6.17
N SER A 285 1.47 -17.03 6.73
CA SER A 285 2.88 -16.65 6.87
C SER A 285 3.54 -16.54 5.50
N PRO A 286 4.51 -15.63 5.31
CA PRO A 286 5.32 -15.54 4.09
C PRO A 286 5.92 -16.88 3.67
N ASP A 287 6.35 -17.71 4.63
CA ASP A 287 6.90 -19.06 4.36
C ASP A 287 5.86 -20.13 4.01
N GLY A 288 4.56 -19.81 4.09
CA GLY A 288 3.46 -20.71 3.77
C GLY A 288 3.23 -21.85 4.77
N LYS A 289 3.89 -21.87 5.93
CA LYS A 289 3.75 -22.95 6.93
C LYS A 289 2.65 -22.69 7.95
N TYR A 290 2.29 -21.44 8.16
CA TYR A 290 1.36 -21.03 9.20
C TYR A 290 0.23 -20.15 8.69
N LEU A 291 -0.84 -20.08 9.47
CA LEU A 291 -1.93 -19.16 9.30
C LEU A 291 -2.18 -18.42 10.62
N LEU A 292 -2.01 -17.10 10.63
CA LEU A 292 -2.54 -16.25 11.71
C LEU A 292 -4.04 -16.09 11.52
N PHE A 293 -4.77 -15.99 12.62
CA PHE A 293 -6.19 -15.66 12.60
C PHE A 293 -6.66 -15.08 13.93
N THR A 294 -7.73 -14.32 13.89
CA THR A 294 -8.42 -13.77 15.06
C THR A 294 -9.39 -14.81 15.61
N SER A 295 -9.33 -15.07 16.92
CA SER A 295 -10.28 -15.97 17.59
C SER A 295 -10.78 -15.42 18.93
N GLY A 296 -12.07 -15.58 19.18
CA GLY A 296 -12.73 -15.28 20.45
C GLY A 296 -12.67 -16.43 21.47
N ARG A 297 -11.95 -17.52 21.19
CA ARG A 297 -11.97 -18.73 22.06
C ARG A 297 -11.46 -18.51 23.49
N GLY A 298 -10.71 -17.43 23.73
CA GLY A 298 -10.19 -17.04 25.04
C GLY A 298 -10.98 -15.94 25.74
N GLY A 299 -12.19 -15.61 25.26
CA GLY A 299 -12.98 -14.46 25.71
C GLY A 299 -12.92 -13.33 24.69
N SER A 300 -12.04 -12.34 24.89
CA SER A 300 -11.87 -11.27 23.89
C SER A 300 -11.12 -11.77 22.64
N PRO A 301 -11.32 -11.14 21.47
CA PRO A 301 -10.57 -11.44 20.25
C PRO A 301 -9.06 -11.31 20.45
N GLN A 302 -8.35 -12.38 20.09
CA GLN A 302 -6.89 -12.49 20.19
C GLN A 302 -6.35 -13.20 18.96
N ILE A 303 -5.06 -13.07 18.70
CA ILE A 303 -4.41 -13.70 17.56
C ILE A 303 -3.94 -15.11 17.93
N TYR A 304 -4.25 -16.05 17.04
CA TYR A 304 -3.82 -17.43 17.10
C TYR A 304 -3.06 -17.78 15.83
N ARG A 305 -2.18 -18.78 15.94
CA ARG A 305 -1.41 -19.35 14.84
C ARG A 305 -1.76 -20.81 14.68
N LEU A 306 -2.22 -21.16 13.49
CA LEU A 306 -2.40 -22.53 13.01
C LEU A 306 -1.14 -22.95 12.26
N GLU A 307 -0.58 -24.10 12.60
CA GLU A 307 0.43 -24.79 11.80
C GLU A 307 -0.26 -25.69 10.76
N LEU A 308 -0.05 -25.42 9.47
CA LEU A 308 -0.83 -26.04 8.40
C LEU A 308 -0.55 -27.54 8.24
N ALA A 309 0.68 -27.97 8.54
CA ALA A 309 1.09 -29.37 8.43
C ALA A 309 0.45 -30.26 9.51
N SER A 310 0.43 -29.78 10.76
CA SER A 310 -0.02 -30.56 11.92
C SER A 310 -1.47 -30.29 12.32
N GLY A 311 -2.04 -29.13 11.93
CA GLY A 311 -3.31 -28.65 12.42
C GLY A 311 -3.24 -28.04 13.83
N LYS A 312 -2.05 -27.92 14.43
CA LYS A 312 -1.87 -27.40 15.79
C LYS A 312 -2.16 -25.91 15.85
N VAL A 313 -2.98 -25.50 16.80
CA VAL A 313 -3.31 -24.10 17.07
C VAL A 313 -2.72 -23.64 18.39
N ASN A 314 -2.05 -22.50 18.40
CA ASN A 314 -1.54 -21.85 19.61
C ASN A 314 -1.91 -20.36 19.63
N ARG A 315 -2.11 -19.79 20.81
CA ARG A 315 -2.30 -18.35 20.99
C ARG A 315 -0.97 -17.62 20.82
N VAL A 316 -1.00 -16.43 20.22
CA VAL A 316 0.19 -15.61 19.92
C VAL A 316 0.22 -14.32 20.73
N THR A 317 -0.92 -13.65 20.91
CA THR A 317 -0.99 -12.36 21.60
C THR A 317 -1.45 -12.52 23.05
N TYR A 318 -0.70 -11.90 23.97
CA TYR A 318 -1.01 -11.92 25.41
C TYR A 318 -1.08 -10.50 26.02
N GLU A 319 -0.54 -9.50 25.33
CA GLU A 319 -0.64 -8.08 25.68
C GLU A 319 -1.85 -7.44 24.98
N GLY A 320 -2.52 -6.49 25.64
CA GLY A 320 -3.74 -5.84 25.15
C GLY A 320 -5.04 -6.62 25.39
N ASN A 321 -6.15 -5.89 25.48
CA ASN A 321 -7.47 -6.47 25.77
C ASN A 321 -8.23 -6.93 24.51
N TYR A 322 -7.74 -6.60 23.31
CA TYR A 322 -8.28 -7.02 22.02
C TYR A 322 -7.19 -6.94 20.94
N ASN A 323 -7.00 -8.01 20.18
CA ASN A 323 -6.06 -8.09 19.07
C ASN A 323 -6.70 -8.78 17.87
N ALA A 324 -6.63 -8.17 16.69
CA ALA A 324 -7.31 -8.65 15.46
C ALA A 324 -6.56 -8.26 14.18
N ARG A 325 -7.01 -8.76 13.02
CA ARG A 325 -6.50 -8.41 11.69
C ARG A 325 -4.97 -8.48 11.55
N ALA A 326 -4.37 -9.52 12.14
CA ALA A 326 -2.92 -9.65 12.19
C ALA A 326 -2.31 -10.13 10.87
N SER A 327 -1.11 -9.64 10.54
CA SER A 327 -0.30 -10.14 9.44
C SER A 327 1.19 -10.06 9.77
N TYR A 328 1.97 -10.96 9.20
CA TYR A 328 3.43 -10.92 9.33
C TYR A 328 4.03 -9.80 8.49
N THR A 329 5.14 -9.25 8.95
CA THR A 329 6.08 -8.60 8.04
C THR A 329 6.71 -9.64 7.11
N PRO A 330 7.09 -9.29 5.87
CA PRO A 330 7.66 -10.24 4.90
C PRO A 330 8.90 -11.02 5.39
N ASN A 331 9.67 -10.42 6.30
CA ASN A 331 10.85 -11.02 6.92
C ASN A 331 10.55 -11.85 8.19
N GLU A 332 9.27 -12.02 8.56
CA GLU A 332 8.80 -12.78 9.71
C GLU A 332 9.45 -12.37 11.05
N LYS A 333 9.82 -11.10 11.20
CA LYS A 333 10.31 -10.54 12.47
C LYS A 333 9.19 -9.98 13.34
N TYR A 334 8.12 -9.51 12.72
CA TYR A 334 7.03 -8.84 13.40
C TYR A 334 5.67 -9.35 12.97
N ILE A 335 4.68 -9.22 13.86
CA ILE A 335 3.26 -9.29 13.55
C ILE A 335 2.69 -7.89 13.70
N VAL A 336 2.13 -7.35 12.63
CA VAL A 336 1.35 -6.10 12.64
C VAL A 336 -0.12 -6.45 12.84
N MET A 337 -0.81 -5.74 13.73
CA MET A 337 -2.19 -6.06 14.08
C MET A 337 -2.98 -4.82 14.48
N LEU A 338 -4.31 -4.93 14.42
CA LEU A 338 -5.19 -4.06 15.17
C LEU A 338 -5.07 -4.43 16.65
N HIS A 339 -4.62 -3.48 17.46
CA HIS A 339 -4.35 -3.64 18.88
C HIS A 339 -5.21 -2.67 19.68
N ARG A 340 -5.81 -3.15 20.77
CA ARG A 340 -6.51 -2.29 21.72
C ARG A 340 -5.94 -2.45 23.12
N GLU A 341 -5.58 -1.30 23.66
CA GLU A 341 -5.38 -1.09 25.07
C GLU A 341 -6.44 -0.10 25.56
N ASP A 342 -7.04 -0.40 26.72
CA ASP A 342 -8.23 0.29 27.23
C ASP A 342 -9.38 0.38 26.20
N GLN A 343 -9.59 1.56 25.62
CA GLN A 343 -10.67 1.89 24.69
C GLN A 343 -10.16 2.39 23.33
N ARG A 344 -8.85 2.35 23.07
CA ARG A 344 -8.25 2.92 21.86
C ARG A 344 -7.87 1.84 20.88
N PHE A 345 -8.47 1.85 19.69
CA PHE A 345 -8.09 0.97 18.60
C PHE A 345 -6.93 1.58 17.82
N ASN A 346 -5.76 0.93 17.91
CA ASN A 346 -4.50 1.37 17.33
C ASN A 346 -3.85 0.28 16.48
N ILE A 347 -2.83 0.66 15.72
CA ILE A 347 -1.97 -0.28 15.03
C ILE A 347 -0.84 -0.65 15.98
N GLY A 348 -0.74 -1.94 16.30
CA GLY A 348 0.32 -2.49 17.15
C GLY A 348 1.26 -3.40 16.36
N VAL A 349 2.48 -3.54 16.87
CA VAL A 349 3.52 -4.42 16.33
C VAL A 349 4.03 -5.33 17.43
N GLN A 350 3.82 -6.63 17.27
CA GLN A 350 4.41 -7.63 18.15
C GLN A 350 5.74 -8.13 17.58
N HIS A 351 6.79 -8.13 18.40
CA HIS A 351 8.08 -8.75 18.12
C HIS A 351 7.97 -10.27 18.26
N LEU A 352 8.33 -11.04 17.24
CA LEU A 352 8.16 -12.49 17.25
C LEU A 352 9.14 -13.24 18.15
N ASP A 353 10.30 -12.66 18.41
CA ASP A 353 11.36 -13.24 19.26
C ASP A 353 11.07 -13.09 20.75
N THR A 354 10.53 -11.95 21.15
CA THR A 354 10.31 -11.57 22.56
C THR A 354 8.84 -11.59 22.98
N GLY A 355 7.92 -11.46 22.03
CA GLY A 355 6.48 -11.33 22.30
C GLY A 355 6.03 -9.93 22.70
N ARG A 356 6.95 -8.96 22.84
CA ARG A 356 6.65 -7.56 23.21
C ARG A 356 5.78 -6.89 22.15
N VAL A 357 4.79 -6.11 22.57
CA VAL A 357 3.98 -5.26 21.69
C VAL A 357 4.39 -3.79 21.80
N ASP A 358 4.69 -3.16 20.66
CA ASP A 358 4.87 -1.72 20.53
C ASP A 358 3.64 -1.12 19.81
N THR A 359 3.02 -0.10 20.41
CA THR A 359 1.89 0.62 19.79
C THR A 359 2.40 1.72 18.87
N LEU A 360 2.04 1.68 17.58
CA LEU A 360 2.54 2.62 16.56
C LEU A 360 1.71 3.88 16.42
N THR A 361 0.41 3.79 16.68
CA THR A 361 -0.56 4.88 16.46
C THR A 361 -1.30 5.24 17.74
N SER A 362 -1.98 6.39 17.73
CA SER A 362 -2.64 6.94 18.92
C SER A 362 -4.04 7.48 18.60
N SER A 363 -4.72 6.89 17.60
CA SER A 363 -6.11 7.20 17.24
C SER A 363 -7.12 6.54 18.16
N LEU A 364 -8.39 6.91 18.02
CA LEU A 364 -9.50 6.25 18.70
C LEU A 364 -10.07 5.07 17.89
N MET A 365 -9.85 5.06 16.57
CA MET A 365 -10.58 4.19 15.65
C MET A 365 -9.75 3.82 14.41
N ASP A 366 -8.51 3.37 14.63
CA ASP A 366 -7.71 2.79 13.54
C ASP A 366 -8.26 1.41 13.16
N GLU A 367 -8.15 1.06 11.89
CA GLU A 367 -8.63 -0.22 11.36
C GLU A 367 -7.82 -0.70 10.15
N SER A 368 -7.96 -2.00 9.87
CA SER A 368 -7.49 -2.64 8.63
C SER A 368 -6.02 -2.38 8.27
N PRO A 369 -5.05 -2.76 9.12
CA PRO A 369 -3.63 -2.62 8.78
C PRO A 369 -3.22 -3.53 7.61
N SER A 370 -2.36 -2.99 6.74
CA SER A 370 -1.80 -3.65 5.58
C SER A 370 -0.31 -3.31 5.46
N VAL A 371 0.54 -4.34 5.51
CA VAL A 371 1.99 -4.19 5.56
C VAL A 371 2.55 -4.03 4.14
N SER A 372 3.46 -3.08 3.95
CA SER A 372 4.19 -2.90 2.70
C SER A 372 5.09 -4.09 2.37
N PRO A 373 5.41 -4.36 1.10
CA PRO A 373 6.19 -5.54 0.72
C PRO A 373 7.67 -5.49 1.15
N ASN A 374 8.19 -4.34 1.58
CA ASN A 374 9.49 -4.25 2.28
C ASN A 374 9.38 -4.41 3.81
N GLY A 375 8.17 -4.48 4.36
CA GLY A 375 7.93 -4.63 5.80
C GLY A 375 8.23 -3.38 6.64
N ARG A 376 8.42 -2.22 6.02
CA ARG A 376 8.80 -0.97 6.71
C ARG A 376 7.63 -0.04 7.00
N LEU A 377 6.54 -0.15 6.25
CA LEU A 377 5.39 0.73 6.34
C LEU A 377 4.12 -0.09 6.56
N VAL A 378 3.17 0.51 7.26
CA VAL A 378 1.83 -0.04 7.49
C VAL A 378 0.82 0.99 7.02
N LEU A 379 0.06 0.63 5.98
CA LEU A 379 -1.12 1.35 5.54
C LEU A 379 -2.33 0.92 6.38
N TYR A 380 -3.15 1.86 6.79
CA TYR A 380 -4.35 1.59 7.58
C TYR A 380 -5.42 2.65 7.32
N ALA A 381 -6.66 2.37 7.71
CA ALA A 381 -7.73 3.35 7.69
C ALA A 381 -7.95 3.94 9.09
N THR A 382 -8.34 5.21 9.15
CA THR A 382 -8.61 5.93 10.39
C THR A 382 -9.61 7.05 10.16
N LYS A 383 -9.99 7.76 11.22
CA LYS A 383 -10.84 8.94 11.13
C LYS A 383 -10.06 10.23 11.32
N HIS A 384 -10.29 11.19 10.45
CA HIS A 384 -9.78 12.55 10.58
C HIS A 384 -10.89 13.56 10.26
N GLN A 385 -11.21 14.43 11.21
CA GLN A 385 -12.33 15.40 11.10
C GLN A 385 -13.64 14.71 10.68
N ASP A 386 -13.97 13.60 11.36
CA ASP A 386 -15.13 12.74 11.12
C ASP A 386 -15.23 12.07 9.73
N LYS A 387 -14.19 12.20 8.89
CA LYS A 387 -14.08 11.49 7.62
C LYS A 387 -13.17 10.28 7.71
N GLY A 388 -13.51 9.20 7.01
CA GLY A 388 -12.65 8.05 6.79
C GLY A 388 -11.51 8.41 5.84
N VAL A 389 -10.28 8.28 6.31
CA VAL A 389 -9.06 8.55 5.55
C VAL A 389 -8.10 7.38 5.64
N LEU A 390 -7.21 7.23 4.66
CA LEU A 390 -6.09 6.31 4.79
C LEU A 390 -4.91 7.02 5.45
N ALA A 391 -4.07 6.25 6.12
CA ALA A 391 -2.85 6.73 6.75
C ALA A 391 -1.77 5.66 6.67
N VAL A 392 -0.52 6.10 6.75
CA VAL A 392 0.65 5.22 6.75
C VAL A 392 1.51 5.53 7.96
N VAL A 393 1.99 4.50 8.63
CA VAL A 393 2.95 4.62 9.73
C VAL A 393 4.14 3.69 9.48
N SER A 394 5.36 4.12 9.81
CA SER A 394 6.51 3.22 9.77
C SER A 394 6.46 2.18 10.89
N ILE A 395 7.10 1.03 10.68
CA ILE A 395 7.14 -0.08 11.64
C ILE A 395 7.80 0.32 12.98
N ASP A 396 8.59 1.41 13.00
CA ASP A 396 9.19 1.99 14.21
C ASP A 396 8.39 3.18 14.78
N GLY A 397 7.25 3.53 14.19
CA GLY A 397 6.33 4.58 14.63
C GLY A 397 6.80 6.01 14.37
N ARG A 398 7.96 6.22 13.76
CA ARG A 398 8.59 7.55 13.62
C ARG A 398 8.08 8.36 12.44
N ILE A 399 7.65 7.70 11.38
CA ILE A 399 7.13 8.32 10.17
C ILE A 399 5.63 8.13 10.14
N ARG A 400 4.89 9.22 9.90
CA ARG A 400 3.44 9.19 9.77
C ARG A 400 3.02 10.00 8.55
N MET A 401 2.17 9.41 7.73
CA MET A 401 1.58 10.06 6.57
C MET A 401 0.07 9.87 6.58
N ARG A 402 -0.64 10.75 5.87
CA ARG A 402 -2.08 10.64 5.62
C ARG A 402 -2.35 10.72 4.13
N LEU A 403 -3.41 10.05 3.71
CA LEU A 403 -3.95 10.09 2.36
C LEU A 403 -5.44 10.48 2.46
N PRO A 404 -5.76 11.77 2.71
CA PRO A 404 -7.12 12.27 2.61
C PRO A 404 -7.74 11.96 1.25
N SER A 405 -8.99 11.49 1.28
CA SER A 405 -9.81 11.38 0.07
C SER A 405 -10.37 12.74 -0.31
N ARG A 406 -10.30 13.06 -1.61
CA ARG A 406 -10.91 14.30 -2.14
C ARG A 406 -12.43 14.25 -2.13
N GLU A 407 -12.99 13.05 -2.24
CA GLU A 407 -14.43 12.79 -2.21
C GLU A 407 -14.75 11.61 -1.31
N GLY A 408 -15.88 11.67 -0.59
CA GLY A 408 -16.33 10.55 0.25
C GLY A 408 -15.36 10.14 1.36
N ASP A 409 -15.60 8.95 1.91
CA ASP A 409 -14.76 8.30 2.90
C ASP A 409 -13.97 7.16 2.25
N VAL A 410 -12.77 6.87 2.76
CA VAL A 410 -11.97 5.71 2.32
C VAL A 410 -11.69 4.77 3.48
N GLN A 411 -11.78 3.48 3.21
CA GLN A 411 -11.68 2.42 4.20
C GLN A 411 -11.10 1.12 3.61
N GLU A 412 -10.81 0.16 4.50
CA GLU A 412 -10.38 -1.21 4.14
C GLU A 412 -9.22 -1.27 3.12
N PRO A 413 -8.07 -0.64 3.40
CA PRO A 413 -6.96 -0.60 2.45
C PRO A 413 -6.20 -1.93 2.36
N ALA A 414 -5.59 -2.16 1.20
CA ALA A 414 -4.65 -3.25 0.96
C ALA A 414 -3.45 -2.78 0.13
N TRP A 415 -2.26 -2.91 0.69
CA TRP A 415 -1.01 -2.66 -0.02
C TRP A 415 -0.70 -3.81 -0.98
N SER A 416 -0.33 -3.51 -2.22
CA SER A 416 0.05 -4.53 -3.20
C SER A 416 1.37 -5.21 -2.81
N PRO A 417 1.62 -6.43 -3.31
CA PRO A 417 2.99 -6.94 -3.37
C PRO A 417 3.85 -6.04 -4.29
N TYR A 418 5.12 -6.37 -4.42
CA TYR A 418 5.92 -5.83 -5.50
C TYR A 418 5.30 -6.15 -6.86
N LEU A 419 5.17 -5.13 -7.70
CA LEU A 419 4.70 -5.27 -9.07
C LEU A 419 5.93 -5.39 -9.97
N GLY A 420 5.86 -6.32 -10.93
CA GLY A 420 6.94 -6.63 -11.87
C GLY A 420 6.88 -5.83 -13.15
#